data_AF-A0A971NLF3-F1
#
_entry.id   AF-A0A971NLF3-F1
#
_cell.length_a   1.000
_cell.length_b   1.000
_cell.length_c   1.000
_cell.angle_alpha   90.00
_cell.angle_beta   90.00
_cell.angle_gamma   90.00
#
_symmetry.space_group_name_H-M   'P 1'
#
loop_
_entity.id
_entity.type
_entity.pdbx_description
1 polymer ?
#
loop_
_entity_poly.entity_id
_entity_poly.type
_entity_poly.pdbx_seq_one_letter_code
_entity_poly.pdbx_strand_id
1 'polypeptide(L)'
;ICADQKKKKAFAMLNERLAPGLEIDSSDACRLVKADRENALHLTCYPSDALVDSLSEGAEPPQVVFTFHTPQHKLVGISEGDYTGREAADLYLSSPEGAVFDGMIRLIGYKYGDGAVFNYFPQANRLQIHCTVSRLKPADP
;
A
#
# COMPACT_ATOMS: atom_id res chain seq x y z
N ILE A 1 -16.29 -13.57 -21.13
CA ILE A 1 -14.92 -13.63 -20.56
C ILE A 1 -15.06 -13.80 -19.05
N CYS A 2 -14.59 -14.93 -18.49
CA CYS A 2 -14.79 -15.27 -17.07
C CYS A 2 -14.05 -14.28 -16.15
N ALA A 3 -14.69 -13.85 -15.05
CA ALA A 3 -14.12 -12.90 -14.09
C ALA A 3 -12.75 -13.36 -13.54
N ASP A 4 -12.60 -14.67 -13.33
CA ASP A 4 -11.34 -15.27 -12.85
C ASP A 4 -10.18 -15.08 -13.81
N GLN A 5 -10.42 -15.15 -15.13
CA GLN A 5 -9.37 -14.93 -16.12
C GLN A 5 -8.92 -13.47 -16.13
N LYS A 6 -9.85 -12.52 -15.97
CA LYS A 6 -9.52 -11.09 -15.84
C LYS A 6 -8.73 -10.82 -14.56
N LYS A 7 -9.13 -11.41 -13.43
CA LYS A 7 -8.42 -11.30 -12.15
C LYS A 7 -6.99 -11.84 -12.25
N LYS A 8 -6.80 -13.04 -12.79
CA LYS A 8 -5.46 -13.62 -13.00
C LYS A 8 -4.58 -12.74 -13.88
N LYS A 9 -5.14 -12.17 -14.96
CA LYS A 9 -4.39 -11.24 -15.82
C LYS A 9 -4.00 -9.97 -15.08
N ALA A 10 -4.91 -9.37 -14.31
CA ALA A 10 -4.61 -8.20 -13.50
C ALA A 10 -3.49 -8.50 -12.47
N PHE A 11 -3.53 -9.66 -11.82
CA PHE A 11 -2.51 -10.04 -10.84
C PHE A 11 -1.15 -10.28 -11.49
N ALA A 12 -1.11 -10.88 -12.68
CA ALA A 12 0.13 -11.01 -13.45
C ALA A 12 0.73 -9.63 -13.76
N MET A 13 -0.08 -8.68 -14.25
CA MET A 13 0.37 -7.31 -14.53
C MET A 13 0.84 -6.57 -13.26
N LEU A 14 0.19 -6.80 -12.11
CA LEU A 14 0.64 -6.23 -10.83
C LEU A 14 1.98 -6.83 -10.41
N ASN A 15 2.17 -8.14 -10.52
CA ASN A 15 3.44 -8.80 -10.16
C ASN A 15 4.60 -8.37 -11.05
N GLU A 16 4.35 -8.04 -12.33
CA GLU A 16 5.37 -7.50 -13.23
C GLU A 16 5.84 -6.10 -12.80
N ARG A 17 4.96 -5.29 -12.20
CA ARG A 17 5.27 -3.91 -11.80
C ARG A 17 5.67 -3.76 -10.34
N LEU A 18 5.15 -4.60 -9.46
CA LEU A 18 5.33 -4.53 -8.02
C LEU A 18 6.26 -5.66 -7.57
N ALA A 19 7.56 -5.43 -7.74
CA ALA A 19 8.58 -6.38 -7.30
C ALA A 19 8.94 -6.16 -5.81
N PRO A 20 9.25 -7.23 -5.05
CA PRO A 20 9.88 -7.10 -3.75
C PRO A 20 11.17 -6.27 -3.85
N GLY A 21 11.37 -5.36 -2.90
CA GLY A 21 12.51 -4.44 -2.88
C GLY A 21 12.33 -3.17 -3.70
N LEU A 22 11.23 -3.03 -4.47
CA LEU A 22 10.91 -1.77 -5.13
C LEU A 22 10.73 -0.66 -4.09
N GLU A 23 11.45 0.43 -4.27
CA GLU A 23 11.29 1.64 -3.47
C GLU A 23 10.36 2.62 -4.16
N ILE A 24 9.45 3.19 -3.39
CA ILE A 24 8.54 4.24 -3.81
C ILE A 24 8.86 5.44 -2.92
N ASP A 25 9.40 6.49 -3.53
CA ASP A 25 9.57 7.78 -2.88
C ASP A 25 8.34 8.63 -3.20
N SER A 26 7.70 9.15 -2.17
CA SER A 26 6.60 10.09 -2.33
C SER A 26 7.12 11.40 -2.90
N SER A 27 6.26 12.11 -3.62
CA SER A 27 6.56 13.46 -4.10
C SER A 27 5.42 14.41 -3.73
N ASP A 28 5.61 15.70 -3.96
CA ASP A 28 4.54 16.69 -3.78
C ASP A 28 3.26 16.36 -4.56
N ALA A 29 3.40 15.68 -5.71
CA ALA A 29 2.27 15.24 -6.52
C ALA A 29 1.60 13.95 -6.02
N CYS A 30 2.26 13.19 -5.15
CA CYS A 30 1.76 11.93 -4.61
C CYS A 30 2.41 11.61 -3.26
N ARG A 31 1.75 12.09 -2.19
CA ARG A 31 2.18 11.96 -0.80
C ARG A 31 1.55 10.75 -0.12
N LEU A 32 2.15 10.33 0.99
CA LEU A 32 1.62 9.25 1.84
C LEU A 32 0.62 9.84 2.84
N VAL A 33 -0.51 9.16 3.06
CA VAL A 33 -1.54 9.58 4.00
C VAL A 33 -1.83 8.48 5.00
N LYS A 34 -1.89 8.81 6.29
CA LYS A 34 -2.32 7.86 7.32
C LYS A 34 -3.76 7.42 7.10
N ALA A 35 -3.95 6.11 6.92
CA ALA A 35 -5.26 5.51 6.78
C ALA A 35 -6.02 5.46 8.11
N ASP A 36 -7.33 5.23 8.02
CA ASP A 36 -8.25 4.87 9.11
C ASP A 36 -8.00 3.46 9.69
N ARG A 37 -6.82 2.90 9.43
CA ARG A 37 -6.43 1.52 9.74
C ARG A 37 -5.06 1.45 10.36
N GLU A 38 -4.86 0.38 11.10
CA GLU A 38 -3.59 0.10 11.75
C GLU A 38 -2.48 -0.08 10.73
N ASN A 39 -1.40 0.70 10.91
CA ASN A 39 -0.16 0.66 10.14
C ASN A 39 -0.36 0.64 8.61
N ALA A 40 -1.30 1.45 8.11
CA ALA A 40 -1.64 1.51 6.69
C ALA A 40 -1.54 2.93 6.15
N LEU A 41 -0.98 3.04 4.94
CA LEU A 41 -0.82 4.30 4.22
C LEU A 41 -1.58 4.24 2.90
N HIS A 42 -2.16 5.36 2.48
CA HIS A 42 -2.67 5.59 1.14
C HIS A 42 -1.82 6.61 0.40
N LEU A 43 -2.10 6.80 -0.89
CA LEU A 43 -1.47 7.83 -1.71
C LEU A 43 -2.47 8.95 -2.01
N THR A 44 -2.06 10.22 -1.90
CA THR A 44 -2.91 11.35 -2.27
C THR A 44 -3.29 11.36 -3.75
N CYS A 45 -2.45 10.77 -4.61
CA CYS A 45 -2.69 10.71 -6.05
C CYS A 45 -3.53 9.51 -6.51
N TYR A 46 -4.06 8.71 -5.58
CA TYR A 46 -4.84 7.52 -5.89
C TYR A 46 -6.21 7.52 -5.18
N PRO A 47 -7.31 7.21 -5.89
CA PRO A 47 -7.38 6.97 -7.33
C PRO A 47 -7.16 8.27 -8.11
N SER A 48 -6.58 8.17 -9.31
CA SER A 48 -6.47 9.33 -10.20
C SER A 48 -7.78 9.54 -10.97
N ASP A 49 -8.08 10.79 -11.33
CA ASP A 49 -9.28 11.12 -12.12
C ASP A 49 -9.35 10.29 -13.41
N ALA A 50 -8.22 10.15 -14.11
CA ALA A 50 -8.12 9.33 -15.32
C ALA A 50 -8.46 7.85 -15.10
N LEU A 51 -8.16 7.30 -13.92
CA LEU A 51 -8.57 5.94 -13.56
C LEU A 51 -10.09 5.90 -13.36
N VAL A 52 -10.64 6.82 -12.58
CA VAL A 52 -12.08 6.89 -12.29
C VAL A 52 -12.88 7.03 -13.60
N ASP A 53 -12.48 7.93 -14.50
CA ASP A 53 -13.13 8.17 -15.80
C ASP A 53 -13.07 6.96 -16.73
N SER A 54 -12.09 6.06 -16.54
CA SER A 54 -11.96 4.85 -17.36
C SER A 54 -12.86 3.69 -16.91
N LEU A 55 -13.49 3.82 -15.74
CA LEU A 55 -14.35 2.77 -15.18
C LEU A 55 -15.75 2.83 -15.77
N SER A 56 -16.42 1.68 -15.75
CA SER A 56 -17.84 1.61 -16.08
C SER A 56 -18.68 2.35 -15.03
N GLU A 57 -19.84 2.85 -15.44
CA GLU A 57 -20.78 3.53 -14.55
C GLU A 57 -21.10 2.68 -13.31
N GLY A 58 -20.92 3.26 -12.12
CA GLY A 58 -21.13 2.58 -10.83
C GLY A 58 -20.00 1.64 -10.39
N ALA A 59 -18.91 1.51 -11.16
CA ALA A 59 -17.73 0.77 -10.73
C ALA A 59 -16.75 1.65 -9.95
N GLU A 60 -16.15 1.10 -8.90
CA GLU A 60 -15.16 1.79 -8.08
C GLU A 60 -13.79 1.13 -8.21
N PRO A 61 -12.70 1.91 -8.27
CA PRO A 61 -11.36 1.36 -8.27
C PRO A 61 -11.09 0.68 -6.92
N PRO A 62 -10.24 -0.36 -6.87
CA PRO A 62 -9.89 -0.98 -5.61
C PRO A 62 -9.17 0.02 -4.70
N GLN A 63 -9.48 0.02 -3.41
CA GLN A 63 -8.70 0.76 -2.43
C GLN A 63 -7.28 0.20 -2.40
N VAL A 64 -6.26 1.05 -2.60
CA VAL A 64 -4.85 0.65 -2.50
C VAL A 64 -4.30 1.09 -1.15
N VAL A 65 -3.76 0.14 -0.39
CA VAL A 65 -3.18 0.40 0.93
C VAL A 65 -1.78 -0.19 1.01
N PHE A 66 -0.85 0.58 1.59
CA PHE A 66 0.49 0.14 1.91
C PHE A 66 0.55 -0.17 3.40
N THR A 67 0.52 -1.45 3.75
CA THR A 67 0.57 -1.91 5.13
C THR A 67 2.01 -2.19 5.52
N PHE A 68 2.46 -1.52 6.57
CA PHE A 68 3.77 -1.75 7.16
C PHE A 68 3.68 -2.57 8.44
N HIS A 69 4.80 -3.20 8.81
CA HIS A 69 4.86 -4.11 9.95
C HIS A 69 5.84 -3.61 10.99
N THR A 70 5.55 -3.91 12.25
CA THR A 70 6.40 -3.58 13.40
C THR A 70 6.57 -4.82 14.28
N PRO A 71 7.53 -4.86 15.22
CA PRO A 71 7.61 -5.97 16.18
C PRO A 71 6.31 -6.22 16.95
N GLN A 72 5.54 -5.15 17.22
CA GLN A 72 4.25 -5.21 17.93
C GLN A 72 3.11 -5.67 17.02
N HIS A 73 3.17 -5.34 15.72
CA HIS A 73 2.18 -5.71 14.70
C HIS A 73 2.83 -6.56 13.63
N LYS A 74 3.16 -7.79 14.00
CA LYS A 74 3.81 -8.77 13.12
C LYS A 74 2.80 -9.59 12.34
N LEU A 75 3.20 -9.96 11.13
CA LEU A 75 2.48 -10.91 10.28
C LEU A 75 3.36 -12.12 10.02
N VAL A 76 2.80 -13.34 10.14
CA VAL A 76 3.52 -14.58 9.83
C VAL A 76 4.00 -14.54 8.39
N GLY A 77 5.29 -14.81 8.16
CA GLY A 77 5.91 -14.77 6.83
C GLY A 77 6.58 -13.44 6.48
N ILE A 78 6.48 -12.41 7.34
CA ILE A 78 7.29 -11.20 7.25
C ILE A 78 8.51 -11.35 8.17
N SER A 79 9.70 -11.11 7.62
CA SER A 79 10.97 -11.14 8.35
C SER A 79 11.10 -9.95 9.30
N GLU A 80 11.81 -10.13 10.42
CA GLU A 80 12.13 -9.02 11.33
C GLU A 80 12.94 -7.91 10.64
N GLY A 81 13.79 -8.28 9.67
CA GLY A 81 14.55 -7.32 8.87
C GLY A 81 13.70 -6.48 7.91
N ASP A 82 12.43 -6.84 7.72
CA ASP A 82 11.46 -6.11 6.91
C ASP A 82 10.49 -5.27 7.76
N TYR A 83 10.71 -5.18 9.07
CA TYR A 83 9.94 -4.28 9.92
C TYR A 83 10.32 -2.82 9.68
N THR A 84 9.33 -1.95 9.89
CA THR A 84 9.52 -0.50 9.88
C THR A 84 10.30 -0.08 11.11
N GLY A 85 11.28 0.81 10.89
CA GLY A 85 12.10 1.36 11.96
C GLY A 85 11.25 2.13 12.97
N ARG A 86 11.69 2.09 14.23
CA ARG A 86 10.96 2.70 15.35
C ARG A 86 10.63 4.18 15.13
N GLU A 87 11.55 4.96 14.57
CA GLU A 87 11.36 6.39 14.33
C GLU A 87 10.14 6.67 13.44
N ALA A 88 10.06 6.00 12.28
CA ALA A 88 8.93 6.16 11.36
C ALA A 88 7.63 5.59 11.93
N ALA A 89 7.69 4.46 12.65
CA ALA A 89 6.54 3.85 13.29
C ALA A 89 5.96 4.75 14.40
N ASP A 90 6.80 5.27 15.29
CA ASP A 90 6.40 6.15 16.39
C ASP A 90 5.79 7.46 15.85
N LEU A 91 6.40 8.04 14.80
CA LEU A 91 5.83 9.20 14.11
C LEU A 91 4.45 8.91 13.53
N TYR A 92 4.29 7.81 12.79
CA TYR A 92 2.99 7.42 12.23
C TYR A 92 1.95 7.22 13.34
N LEU A 93 2.30 6.50 14.41
CA LEU A 93 1.38 6.17 15.50
C LEU A 93 0.91 7.41 16.27
N SER A 94 1.80 8.37 16.48
CA SER A 94 1.50 9.65 17.16
C SER A 94 0.68 10.64 16.33
N SER A 95 0.64 10.46 15.00
CA SER A 95 -0.06 11.37 14.08
C SER A 95 -1.56 11.06 14.00
N PRO A 96 -2.45 12.04 13.79
CA PRO A 96 -3.86 11.78 13.59
C PRO A 96 -4.14 11.05 12.26
N GLU A 97 -5.32 10.42 12.15
CA GLU A 97 -5.83 9.94 10.85
C GLU A 97 -5.86 11.09 9.82
N GLY A 98 -5.54 10.78 8.57
CA GLY A 98 -5.47 11.78 7.50
C GLY A 98 -4.20 12.63 7.51
N ALA A 99 -3.28 12.43 8.46
CA ALA A 99 -1.97 13.08 8.43
C ALA A 99 -1.22 12.74 7.13
N VAL A 100 -0.60 13.76 6.53
CA VAL A 100 0.12 13.67 5.25
C VAL A 100 1.62 13.64 5.51
N PHE A 101 2.34 12.84 4.72
CA PHE A 101 3.77 12.64 4.86
C PHE A 101 4.49 12.62 3.53
N ASP A 102 5.70 13.18 3.54
CA ASP A 102 6.74 12.83 2.60
C ASP A 102 7.55 11.66 3.16
N GLY A 103 7.59 10.56 2.44
CA GLY A 103 8.27 9.35 2.88
C GLY A 103 8.71 8.45 1.74
N MET A 104 9.49 7.45 2.13
CA MET A 104 9.95 6.39 1.26
C MET A 104 9.49 5.07 1.85
N ILE A 105 8.84 4.28 1.00
CA ILE A 105 8.42 2.92 1.34
C ILE A 105 9.15 1.93 0.42
N ARG A 106 9.47 0.77 0.97
CA ARG A 106 10.06 -0.34 0.21
C ARG A 106 9.10 -1.52 0.26
N LEU A 107 8.71 -2.05 -0.89
CA LEU A 107 7.80 -3.19 -0.97
C LEU A 107 8.50 -4.45 -0.46
N ILE A 108 7.79 -5.26 0.32
CA ILE A 108 8.36 -6.47 0.93
C ILE A 108 7.65 -7.71 0.41
N GLY A 109 8.44 -8.77 0.19
CA GLY A 109 7.92 -10.02 -0.31
C GLY A 109 6.99 -10.71 0.69
N TYR A 110 5.87 -11.25 0.23
CA TYR A 110 4.95 -12.00 1.07
C TYR A 110 4.52 -13.30 0.37
N LYS A 111 5.10 -14.42 0.82
CA LYS A 111 4.92 -15.74 0.18
C LYS A 111 3.51 -16.32 0.29
N TYR A 112 2.70 -15.81 1.22
CA TYR A 112 1.32 -16.25 1.43
C TYR A 112 0.30 -15.32 0.77
N GLY A 113 0.76 -14.38 -0.06
CA GLY A 113 -0.09 -13.40 -0.74
C GLY A 113 -0.73 -13.91 -2.03
N ASP A 114 -1.69 -13.16 -2.55
CA ASP A 114 -2.23 -13.30 -3.91
C ASP A 114 -1.20 -12.93 -4.99
N GLY A 115 -0.15 -12.19 -4.62
CA GLY A 115 0.99 -11.84 -5.45
C GLY A 115 2.28 -11.75 -4.64
N ALA A 116 3.36 -11.29 -5.28
CA ALA A 116 4.70 -11.28 -4.70
C ALA A 116 4.80 -10.39 -3.44
N VAL A 117 4.00 -9.32 -3.38
CA VAL A 117 4.04 -8.31 -2.30
C VAL A 117 2.66 -7.93 -1.78
N PHE A 118 1.57 -8.57 -2.25
CA PHE A 118 0.21 -8.09 -1.98
C PHE A 118 -0.82 -9.19 -1.74
N ASN A 119 -1.92 -8.80 -1.11
CA ASN A 119 -3.18 -9.53 -1.00
C ASN A 119 -4.31 -8.67 -1.60
N TYR A 120 -5.30 -9.33 -2.20
CA TYR A 120 -6.51 -8.67 -2.67
C TYR A 120 -7.73 -9.23 -1.96
N PHE A 121 -8.44 -8.37 -1.23
CA PHE A 121 -9.64 -8.72 -0.46
C PHE A 121 -10.90 -8.33 -1.25
N PRO A 122 -11.57 -9.27 -1.92
CA PRO A 122 -12.65 -8.93 -2.86
C PRO A 122 -13.87 -8.32 -2.16
N GLN A 123 -14.18 -8.76 -0.94
CA GLN A 123 -15.30 -8.26 -0.15
C GLN A 123 -15.16 -6.78 0.22
N ALA A 124 -13.92 -6.31 0.37
CA ALA A 124 -13.61 -4.91 0.70
C ALA A 124 -13.12 -4.12 -0.53
N ASN A 125 -13.10 -4.72 -1.72
CA ASN A 125 -12.47 -4.18 -2.93
C ASN A 125 -11.08 -3.57 -2.64
N ARG A 126 -10.22 -4.28 -1.90
CA ARG A 126 -8.96 -3.72 -1.38
C ARG A 126 -7.74 -4.50 -1.85
N LEU A 127 -6.79 -3.78 -2.43
CA LEU A 127 -5.43 -4.22 -2.69
C LEU A 127 -4.52 -3.78 -1.55
N GLN A 128 -4.08 -4.74 -0.73
CA GLN A 128 -3.14 -4.53 0.36
C GLN A 128 -1.74 -4.91 -0.07
N ILE A 129 -0.86 -3.93 -0.14
CA ILE A 129 0.55 -4.09 -0.49
C ILE A 129 1.36 -4.05 0.79
N HIS A 130 2.24 -5.03 0.98
CA HIS A 130 3.13 -5.09 2.13
C HIS A 130 4.38 -4.25 1.88
N CYS A 131 4.75 -3.44 2.85
CA CYS A 131 5.94 -2.60 2.76
C CYS A 131 6.66 -2.44 4.10
N THR A 132 7.83 -1.83 4.05
CA THR A 132 8.48 -1.18 5.19
C THR A 132 8.61 0.32 4.90
N VAL A 133 8.51 1.16 5.92
CA VAL A 133 8.72 2.60 5.80
C VAL A 133 10.16 2.92 6.19
N SER A 134 10.98 3.32 5.23
CA SER A 134 12.38 3.67 5.46
C SER A 134 12.55 5.14 5.85
N ARG A 135 11.64 6.01 5.41
CA ARG A 135 11.61 7.43 5.76
C ARG A 135 10.17 7.92 5.85
N LEU A 136 9.88 8.74 6.85
CA LEU A 136 8.60 9.43 6.98
C LEU A 136 8.83 10.79 7.61
N LYS A 137 8.25 11.84 7.04
CA LYS A 137 8.31 13.22 7.54
C LYS A 137 6.94 13.86 7.37
N PRO A 138 6.42 14.62 8.35
CA PRO A 138 5.19 15.37 8.17
C PRO A 138 5.29 16.30 6.98
N ALA A 139 4.22 16.38 6.19
CA ALA A 139 4.09 17.32 5.09
C ALA A 139 2.80 18.11 5.26
N ASP A 140 2.80 19.36 4.80
CA ASP A 140 1.57 20.14 4.73
C ASP A 140 0.63 19.52 3.68
N PRO A 141 -0.69 19.53 3.92
CA PRO A 141 -1.69 19.01 2.97
C PRO A 141 -1.60 19.65 1.58
#